data_AF-A0A9E5NIS9-F1
#
_entry.id   AF-A0A9E5NIS9-F1
#
_cell.length_a   1.000
_cell.length_b   1.000
_cell.length_c   1.000
_cell.angle_alpha   90.00
_cell.angle_beta   90.00
_cell.angle_gamma   90.00
#
_symmetry.space_group_name_H-M   'P 1'
#
loop_
_entity.id
_entity.type
_entity.pdbx_description
1 polymer ?
#
loop_
_entity_poly.entity_id
_entity_poly.type
_entity_poly.pdbx_seq_one_letter_code
_entity_poly.pdbx_strand_id
1 'polypeptide(L)'
;MTTNLASAGRILPKRVRAGASTFLRDDVRRHIDFRKSRAYVLGHDISFGGIYLQTPQHREPSEAEPHSDRLRQQVLTAAARLQSELGDTVSVQTFDSSEIYWGDCARLAPHIILTIDGWACAITEQHFDGPVFKPGPYSNRYTGSHRMNGVFLAHGPDIKKSARLSDAKIYDVAPTILHIFGVAIPTDMDGRVLREIFDGTSELAMREVSYSEAGRPPLQTPPPSEEDDQRVREHLRGLGYLE
;
A
#
# COMPACT_ATOMS: atom_id res chain seq x y z
N MET A 1 36.77 -0.54 30.10
CA MET A 1 37.64 -1.01 29.00
C MET A 1 36.84 -0.98 27.72
N THR A 2 37.07 0.05 26.91
CA THR A 2 36.41 0.32 25.64
C THR A 2 36.99 -0.57 24.53
N THR A 3 36.27 -1.60 24.12
CA THR A 3 36.58 -2.32 22.87
C THR A 3 35.82 -1.69 21.72
N ASN A 4 36.60 -1.00 20.88
CA ASN A 4 36.19 -0.27 19.70
C ASN A 4 35.67 -1.25 18.62
N LEU A 5 34.35 -1.32 18.42
CA LEU A 5 33.68 -2.17 17.42
C LEU A 5 33.97 -1.76 15.96
N ALA A 6 34.63 -0.62 15.73
CA ALA A 6 34.97 -0.15 14.38
C ALA A 6 36.06 -0.98 13.68
N SER A 7 36.82 -1.81 14.40
CA SER A 7 37.95 -2.57 13.84
C SER A 7 37.59 -3.99 13.37
N ALA A 8 36.51 -4.59 13.88
CA ALA A 8 36.10 -5.95 13.51
C ALA A 8 35.56 -6.05 12.07
N GLY A 9 35.08 -4.94 11.51
CA GLY A 9 34.53 -4.91 10.16
C GLY A 9 35.52 -5.30 9.08
N ARG A 10 36.83 -5.01 9.23
CA ARG A 10 37.86 -5.16 8.18
C ARG A 10 38.33 -6.59 7.89
N ILE A 11 37.94 -7.58 8.70
CA ILE A 11 38.49 -8.95 8.60
C ILE A 11 37.53 -9.91 7.85
N LEU A 12 36.27 -9.53 7.65
CA LEU A 12 35.26 -10.41 7.03
C LEU A 12 35.17 -10.26 5.50
N PRO A 13 35.10 -11.38 4.73
CA PRO A 13 34.95 -11.35 3.27
C PRO A 13 33.70 -10.56 2.83
N LYS A 14 33.79 -9.83 1.70
CA LYS A 14 32.69 -8.99 1.16
C LYS A 14 31.34 -9.71 1.07
N ARG A 15 31.33 -11.03 0.80
CA ARG A 15 30.12 -11.86 0.73
C ARG A 15 29.44 -12.06 2.09
N VAL A 16 30.22 -12.15 3.18
CA VAL A 16 29.69 -12.32 4.53
C VAL A 16 29.13 -11.00 5.07
N ARG A 17 29.73 -9.85 4.70
CA ARG A 17 29.16 -8.53 5.03
C ARG A 17 27.78 -8.32 4.40
N ALA A 18 27.57 -8.77 3.16
CA ALA A 18 26.28 -8.68 2.48
C ALA A 18 25.20 -9.59 3.11
N GLY A 19 25.60 -10.75 3.66
CA GLY A 19 24.69 -11.63 4.41
C GLY A 19 24.32 -11.06 5.78
N ALA A 20 25.30 -10.53 6.53
CA ALA A 20 25.09 -9.95 7.86
C ALA A 20 24.20 -8.70 7.82
N SER A 21 24.30 -7.86 6.78
CA SER A 21 23.41 -6.70 6.60
C SER A 21 21.97 -7.07 6.24
N THR A 22 21.74 -8.30 5.77
CA THR A 22 20.40 -8.77 5.38
C THR A 22 19.65 -9.36 6.58
N PHE A 23 20.37 -9.96 7.54
CA PHE A 23 19.82 -10.47 8.80
C PHE A 23 19.60 -9.40 9.87
N LEU A 24 20.23 -8.23 9.74
CA LEU A 24 20.10 -7.07 10.63
C LEU A 24 19.46 -5.89 9.90
N ARG A 25 18.37 -6.11 9.15
CA ARG A 25 17.47 -5.00 8.85
C ARG A 25 16.70 -4.71 10.11
N ASP A 26 17.19 -3.71 10.84
CA ASP A 26 16.57 -3.25 12.06
C ASP A 26 15.24 -2.59 11.71
N ASP A 27 14.18 -3.37 11.86
CA ASP A 27 12.84 -2.96 11.50
C ASP A 27 12.37 -1.92 12.51
N VAL A 28 12.00 -0.73 12.03
CA VAL A 28 11.52 0.37 12.87
C VAL A 28 10.36 -0.08 13.76
N ARG A 29 9.55 -1.03 13.28
CA ARG A 29 8.46 -1.62 14.06
C ARG A 29 8.90 -2.22 15.39
N ARG A 30 10.15 -2.71 15.51
CA ARG A 30 10.71 -3.26 16.75
C ARG A 30 11.10 -2.19 17.77
N HIS A 31 11.21 -0.94 17.33
CA HIS A 31 11.61 0.21 18.15
C HIS A 31 10.42 1.11 18.55
N ILE A 32 9.24 0.88 17.98
CA ILE A 32 8.05 1.66 18.29
C ILE A 32 7.43 1.15 19.60
N ASP A 33 7.45 1.99 20.64
CA ASP A 33 6.62 1.80 21.83
C ASP A 33 5.20 2.33 21.55
N PHE A 34 4.34 1.46 21.02
CA PHE A 34 2.95 1.81 20.67
C PHE A 34 2.14 2.42 21.83
N ARG A 35 2.51 2.19 23.09
CA ARG A 35 1.79 2.80 24.23
C ARG A 35 2.19 4.25 24.47
N LYS A 36 3.42 4.61 24.11
CA LYS A 36 3.96 5.97 24.27
C LYS A 36 3.87 6.80 23.00
N SER A 37 3.76 6.15 21.85
CA SER A 37 3.58 6.82 20.56
C SER A 37 2.21 7.47 20.45
N ARG A 38 2.21 8.71 19.94
CA ARG A 38 0.98 9.42 19.55
C ARG A 38 0.62 9.17 18.10
N ALA A 39 1.63 8.99 17.25
CA ALA A 39 1.52 8.59 15.86
C ALA A 39 2.64 7.59 15.56
N TYR A 40 2.40 6.70 14.60
CA TYR A 40 3.37 5.69 14.19
C TYR A 40 3.20 5.36 12.70
N VAL A 41 4.26 4.81 12.12
CA VAL A 41 4.26 4.29 10.75
C VAL A 41 4.32 2.78 10.85
N LEU A 42 3.49 2.09 10.06
CA LEU A 42 3.59 0.65 9.88
C LEU A 42 4.19 0.39 8.50
N GLY A 43 4.96 -0.69 8.38
CA GLY A 43 5.58 -1.06 7.10
C GLY A 43 4.52 -1.30 6.03
N HIS A 44 4.37 -0.33 5.12
CA HIS A 44 3.56 -0.40 3.92
C HIS A 44 4.43 -0.69 2.70
N ASP A 45 3.78 -0.75 1.52
CA ASP A 45 4.52 -0.69 0.27
C ASP A 45 5.36 0.60 0.21
N ILE A 46 6.52 0.51 -0.46
CA ILE A 46 7.48 1.61 -0.50
C ILE A 46 6.97 2.83 -1.25
N SER A 47 5.89 2.76 -2.03
CA SER A 47 5.39 3.91 -2.80
C SER A 47 4.63 4.95 -1.99
N PHE A 48 4.32 4.70 -0.71
CA PHE A 48 3.72 5.70 0.17
C PHE A 48 4.09 5.49 1.65
N GLY A 49 3.99 6.55 2.44
CA GLY A 49 4.09 6.49 3.89
C GLY A 49 2.70 6.47 4.54
N GLY A 50 2.36 5.38 5.22
CA GLY A 50 1.10 5.27 5.97
C GLY A 50 1.27 5.70 7.42
N ILE A 51 0.65 6.82 7.80
CA ILE A 51 0.73 7.36 9.16
C ILE A 51 -0.55 7.01 9.92
N TYR A 52 -0.39 6.32 11.04
CA TYR A 52 -1.44 5.98 11.98
C TYR A 52 -1.40 6.92 13.17
N LEU A 53 -2.56 7.40 13.57
CA LEU A 53 -2.73 8.18 14.79
C LEU A 53 -3.27 7.25 15.87
N GLN A 54 -2.70 7.36 17.07
CA GLN A 54 -3.21 6.65 18.23
C GLN A 54 -4.59 7.22 18.56
N THR A 55 -5.65 6.43 18.34
CA THR A 55 -7.00 6.80 18.76
C THR A 55 -7.28 6.33 20.19
N PRO A 56 -8.19 7.01 20.92
CA PRO A 56 -8.44 6.77 22.34
C PRO A 56 -9.02 5.40 22.70
N GLN A 57 -9.38 4.55 21.73
CA GLN A 57 -9.91 3.20 21.99
C GLN A 57 -8.92 2.30 22.77
N HIS A 58 -7.67 2.75 22.94
CA HIS A 58 -6.64 2.12 23.75
C HIS A 58 -6.21 2.94 25.00
N ARG A 59 -7.01 3.95 25.41
CA ARG A 59 -6.84 4.74 26.64
C ARG A 59 -8.14 4.81 27.44
N GLU A 60 -8.01 5.08 28.74
CA GLU A 60 -9.14 5.36 29.64
C GLU A 60 -10.03 6.49 29.07
N PRO A 61 -11.37 6.41 29.17
CA PRO A 61 -12.32 7.24 28.43
C PRO A 61 -12.23 8.77 28.61
N SER A 62 -11.51 9.26 29.62
CA SER A 62 -11.51 10.68 29.98
C SER A 62 -10.60 11.57 29.12
N GLU A 63 -9.81 11.01 28.20
CA GLU A 63 -8.84 11.77 27.37
C GLU A 63 -9.20 11.82 25.86
N ALA A 64 -10.39 11.33 25.48
CA ALA A 64 -10.65 10.89 24.12
C ALA A 64 -10.89 11.98 23.05
N GLU A 65 -11.27 13.22 23.40
CA GLU A 65 -11.43 14.30 22.40
C GLU A 65 -11.01 15.63 23.06
N PRO A 66 -10.01 16.39 22.56
CA PRO A 66 -9.84 16.95 21.20
C PRO A 66 -8.40 16.78 20.64
N HIS A 67 -7.72 15.69 21.01
CA HIS A 67 -6.29 15.50 20.71
C HIS A 67 -5.99 14.94 19.31
N SER A 68 -6.95 14.25 18.66
CA SER A 68 -6.75 13.63 17.35
C SER A 68 -6.60 14.66 16.23
N ASP A 69 -7.49 15.65 16.17
CA ASP A 69 -7.44 16.70 15.13
C ASP A 69 -6.20 17.57 15.27
N ARG A 70 -5.84 17.93 16.51
CA ARG A 70 -4.60 18.67 16.77
C ARG A 70 -3.38 17.87 16.32
N LEU A 71 -3.33 16.57 16.59
CA LEU A 71 -2.23 15.72 16.17
C LEU A 71 -2.21 15.55 14.64
N ARG A 72 -3.36 15.35 14.00
CA ARG A 72 -3.49 15.33 12.54
C ARG A 72 -2.93 16.62 11.95
N GLN A 73 -3.33 17.78 12.47
CA GLN A 73 -2.82 19.08 12.02
C GLN A 73 -1.30 19.24 12.27
N GLN A 74 -0.77 18.69 13.37
CA GLN A 74 0.68 18.65 13.61
C GLN A 74 1.41 17.84 12.53
N VAL A 75 0.87 16.68 12.15
CA VAL A 75 1.44 15.83 11.08
C VAL A 75 1.36 16.53 9.72
N LEU A 76 0.22 17.13 9.37
CA LEU A 76 0.06 17.88 8.12
C LEU A 76 1.01 19.07 8.05
N THR A 77 1.18 19.80 9.16
CA THR A 77 2.17 20.89 9.26
C THR A 77 3.60 20.37 9.07
N ALA A 78 3.93 19.21 9.63
CA ALA A 78 5.25 18.59 9.44
C ALA A 78 5.49 18.18 7.98
N ALA A 79 4.48 17.61 7.30
CA ALA A 79 4.55 17.28 5.88
C ALA A 79 4.74 18.53 5.00
N ALA A 80 4.07 19.64 5.34
CA ALA A 80 4.26 20.93 4.65
C ALA A 80 5.68 21.51 4.86
N ARG A 81 6.28 21.31 6.05
CA ARG A 81 7.69 21.69 6.29
C ARG A 81 8.65 20.82 5.47
N LEU A 82 8.37 19.52 5.38
CA LEU A 82 9.15 18.61 4.54
C LEU A 82 9.18 19.09 3.08
N GLN A 83 8.04 19.55 2.53
CA GLN A 83 8.01 20.18 1.22
C GLN A 83 8.99 21.37 1.10
N SER A 84 9.08 22.22 2.12
CA SER A 84 10.01 23.35 2.13
C SER A 84 11.48 22.91 2.23
N GLU A 85 11.77 21.83 2.96
CA GLU A 85 13.12 21.27 3.09
C GLU A 85 13.61 20.59 1.82
N LEU A 86 12.71 19.92 1.08
CA LEU A 86 13.03 19.27 -0.20
C LEU A 86 13.09 20.26 -1.38
N GLY A 87 12.57 21.48 -1.18
CA GLY A 87 12.45 22.51 -2.20
C GLY A 87 11.49 22.12 -3.33
N ASP A 88 11.50 22.90 -4.41
CA ASP A 88 10.54 22.76 -5.53
C ASP A 88 10.86 21.59 -6.48
N THR A 89 11.88 20.78 -6.17
CA THR A 89 12.33 19.68 -7.04
C THR A 89 11.44 18.45 -6.97
N VAL A 90 10.74 18.26 -5.85
CA VAL A 90 9.80 17.16 -5.63
C VAL A 90 8.59 17.68 -4.87
N SER A 91 7.42 17.12 -5.18
CA SER A 91 6.18 17.47 -4.45
C SER A 91 5.95 16.51 -3.28
N VAL A 92 5.49 17.01 -2.14
CA VAL A 92 5.02 16.21 -1.01
C VAL A 92 3.52 16.38 -0.93
N GLN A 93 2.78 15.28 -0.97
CA GLN A 93 1.33 15.28 -0.91
C GLN A 93 0.87 14.43 0.28
N THR A 94 -0.17 14.91 0.94
CA THR A 94 -0.83 14.17 2.02
C THR A 94 -2.30 14.01 1.68
N PHE A 95 -2.83 12.82 1.95
CA PHE A 95 -4.23 12.49 1.72
C PHE A 95 -4.87 12.02 3.01
N ASP A 96 -6.12 12.42 3.24
CA ASP A 96 -6.94 11.81 4.27
C ASP A 96 -7.47 10.48 3.75
N SER A 97 -7.18 9.41 4.47
CA SER A 97 -7.62 8.08 4.05
C SER A 97 -9.13 7.92 4.10
N SER A 98 -9.84 8.70 4.93
CA SER A 98 -11.31 8.70 4.94
C SER A 98 -11.94 9.33 3.69
N GLU A 99 -11.17 10.08 2.89
CA GLU A 99 -11.62 10.62 1.61
C GLU A 99 -11.37 9.65 0.46
N ILE A 100 -10.50 8.65 0.66
CA ILE A 100 -10.08 7.69 -0.38
C ILE A 100 -10.75 6.33 -0.19
N TYR A 101 -10.85 5.84 1.03
CA TYR A 101 -11.31 4.49 1.33
C TYR A 101 -12.68 4.50 2.03
N TRP A 102 -13.51 3.51 1.68
CA TRP A 102 -14.81 3.26 2.28
C TRP A 102 -15.01 1.77 2.54
N GLY A 103 -16.12 1.42 3.21
CA GLY A 103 -16.48 0.03 3.52
C GLY A 103 -15.88 -0.51 4.83
N ASP A 104 -16.15 -1.79 5.09
CA ASP A 104 -15.91 -2.45 6.38
C ASP A 104 -14.42 -2.47 6.80
N CYS A 105 -13.52 -2.40 5.81
CA CYS A 105 -12.07 -2.41 6.02
C CYS A 105 -11.43 -1.02 6.09
N ALA A 106 -12.18 0.07 5.84
CA ALA A 106 -11.62 1.43 5.84
C ALA A 106 -10.95 1.80 7.18
N ARG A 107 -11.45 1.26 8.29
CA ARG A 107 -10.86 1.43 9.63
C ARG A 107 -9.44 0.85 9.79
N LEU A 108 -9.01 -0.02 8.88
CA LEU A 108 -7.67 -0.62 8.90
C LEU A 108 -6.65 0.22 8.12
N ALA A 109 -7.13 1.17 7.31
CA ALA A 109 -6.28 2.07 6.56
C ALA A 109 -5.48 2.99 7.50
N PRO A 110 -4.35 3.54 7.03
CA PRO A 110 -3.70 4.66 7.67
C PRO A 110 -4.68 5.81 7.91
N HIS A 111 -4.37 6.72 8.83
CA HIS A 111 -5.17 7.94 8.98
C HIS A 111 -4.78 9.00 7.95
N ILE A 112 -3.50 9.01 7.58
CA ILE A 112 -2.91 9.93 6.62
C ILE A 112 -2.00 9.11 5.71
N ILE A 113 -2.15 9.31 4.40
CA ILE A 113 -1.21 8.80 3.39
C ILE A 113 -0.30 9.95 2.98
N LEU A 114 1.01 9.74 3.01
CA LEU A 114 2.01 10.66 2.50
C LEU A 114 2.66 10.09 1.24
N THR A 115 2.75 10.89 0.18
CA THR A 115 3.41 10.51 -1.07
C THR A 115 4.38 11.60 -1.50
N ILE A 116 5.38 11.21 -2.29
CA ILE A 116 6.37 12.13 -2.83
C ILE A 116 6.42 11.97 -4.35
N ASP A 117 6.46 13.12 -5.03
CA ASP A 117 6.55 13.30 -6.47
C ASP A 117 5.47 12.53 -7.24
N GLY A 118 4.21 12.67 -6.82
CA GLY A 118 3.09 11.98 -7.46
C GLY A 118 3.27 10.46 -7.49
N TRP A 119 3.64 9.88 -6.34
CA TRP A 119 3.86 8.44 -6.08
C TRP A 119 5.14 7.85 -6.71
N ALA A 120 5.98 8.69 -7.34
CA ALA A 120 7.17 8.24 -8.04
C ALA A 120 8.34 7.86 -7.11
N CYS A 121 8.38 8.42 -5.89
CA CYS A 121 9.46 8.15 -4.94
C CYS A 121 9.15 6.97 -4.01
N ALA A 122 10.21 6.24 -3.66
CA ALA A 122 10.16 5.25 -2.59
C ALA A 122 10.37 5.93 -1.22
N ILE A 123 9.53 5.61 -0.26
CA ILE A 123 9.64 6.01 1.14
C ILE A 123 10.17 4.82 1.94
N THR A 124 11.24 5.04 2.68
CA THR A 124 11.96 3.96 3.39
C THR A 124 12.11 4.32 4.85
N GLU A 125 11.85 3.36 5.74
CA GLU A 125 11.94 3.55 7.18
C GLU A 125 13.31 3.14 7.76
N GLN A 126 14.26 2.67 6.94
CA GLN A 126 15.41 1.90 7.44
C GLN A 126 16.57 2.73 8.01
N HIS A 127 16.66 4.04 7.73
CA HIS A 127 17.88 4.82 8.00
C HIS A 127 17.58 6.27 8.45
N PHE A 128 17.38 6.47 9.76
CA PHE A 128 17.17 7.82 10.34
C PHE A 128 18.43 8.71 10.36
N ASP A 129 19.62 8.11 10.20
CA ASP A 129 20.90 8.84 10.16
C ASP A 129 21.32 9.23 8.73
N GLY A 130 20.49 8.95 7.72
CA GLY A 130 20.73 9.25 6.32
C GLY A 130 20.16 10.60 5.85
N PRO A 131 20.42 11.02 4.60
CA PRO A 131 19.74 12.17 4.03
C PRO A 131 18.23 11.90 3.93
N VAL A 132 17.42 12.93 4.18
CA VAL A 132 15.94 12.86 4.09
C VAL A 132 15.48 12.48 2.69
N PHE A 133 16.22 12.92 1.65
CA PHE A 133 15.95 12.59 0.26
C PHE A 133 17.24 12.29 -0.50
N LYS A 134 17.16 11.31 -1.40
CA LYS A 134 18.26 10.93 -2.29
C LYS A 134 17.71 10.77 -3.71
N PRO A 135 18.17 11.58 -4.69
CA PRO A 135 17.78 11.40 -6.07
C PRO A 135 18.37 10.10 -6.62
N GLY A 136 17.56 9.37 -7.39
CA GLY A 136 17.95 8.13 -8.06
C GLY A 136 17.04 6.94 -7.73
N PRO A 137 17.34 5.76 -8.28
CA PRO A 137 16.54 4.58 -8.07
C PRO A 137 16.67 4.08 -6.62
N TYR A 138 15.59 3.48 -6.10
CA TYR A 138 15.61 2.84 -4.78
C TYR A 138 16.69 1.76 -4.71
N SER A 139 16.87 0.99 -5.78
CA SER A 139 18.03 0.10 -5.93
C SER A 139 18.32 -0.20 -7.41
N ASN A 140 19.46 -0.84 -7.68
CA ASN A 140 19.79 -1.31 -9.04
C ASN A 140 18.75 -2.29 -9.63
N ARG A 141 17.93 -2.94 -8.80
CA ARG A 141 16.84 -3.84 -9.25
C ARG A 141 15.48 -3.15 -9.29
N TYR A 142 15.34 -2.02 -8.60
CA TYR A 142 14.09 -1.28 -8.46
C TYR A 142 14.34 0.16 -8.88
N THR A 143 14.29 0.38 -10.20
CA THR A 143 14.56 1.67 -10.85
C THR A 143 13.30 2.45 -11.24
N GLY A 144 12.13 1.95 -10.88
CA GLY A 144 10.83 2.59 -11.09
C GLY A 144 9.90 2.35 -9.90
N SER A 145 8.83 3.13 -9.83
CA SER A 145 7.80 3.09 -8.78
C SER A 145 6.41 2.97 -9.41
N HIS A 146 5.42 2.69 -8.58
CA HIS A 146 4.01 2.70 -8.95
C HIS A 146 3.56 4.11 -9.36
N ARG A 147 2.60 4.19 -10.30
CA ARG A 147 1.97 5.43 -10.74
C ARG A 147 0.46 5.26 -10.78
N MET A 148 -0.27 6.36 -10.56
CA MET A 148 -1.74 6.36 -10.58
C MET A 148 -2.33 6.04 -11.95
N ASN A 149 -1.64 6.44 -13.02
CA ASN A 149 -2.08 6.18 -14.39
C ASN A 149 -1.48 4.88 -14.89
N GLY A 150 -2.34 3.94 -15.26
CA GLY A 150 -1.97 2.70 -15.92
C GLY A 150 -2.17 2.74 -17.43
N VAL A 151 -1.94 1.60 -18.08
CA VAL A 151 -2.27 1.39 -19.50
C VAL A 151 -3.40 0.36 -19.57
N PHE A 152 -4.48 0.70 -20.27
CA PHE A 152 -5.60 -0.20 -20.53
C PHE A 152 -5.66 -0.51 -22.03
N LEU A 153 -5.77 -1.80 -22.38
CA LEU A 153 -6.01 -2.25 -23.75
C LEU A 153 -7.12 -3.30 -23.75
N ALA A 154 -8.05 -3.17 -24.70
CA ALA A 154 -9.05 -4.18 -25.00
C ALA A 154 -9.07 -4.45 -26.51
N HIS A 155 -9.24 -5.71 -26.90
CA HIS A 155 -9.28 -6.12 -28.30
C HIS A 155 -10.21 -7.32 -28.46
N GLY A 156 -11.09 -7.26 -29.45
CA GLY A 156 -12.04 -8.33 -29.76
C GLY A 156 -13.06 -7.89 -30.82
N PRO A 157 -13.91 -8.81 -31.30
CA PRO A 157 -14.90 -8.53 -32.34
C PRO A 157 -15.94 -7.48 -31.91
N ASP A 158 -16.28 -7.46 -30.62
CA ASP A 158 -17.27 -6.55 -30.04
C ASP A 158 -16.66 -5.29 -29.41
N ILE A 159 -15.34 -5.11 -29.54
CA ILE A 159 -14.62 -3.96 -28.98
C ILE A 159 -14.52 -2.84 -30.02
N LYS A 160 -14.94 -1.65 -29.61
CA LYS A 160 -14.88 -0.44 -30.42
C LYS A 160 -13.43 -0.10 -30.79
N LYS A 161 -13.20 0.15 -32.08
CA LYS A 161 -11.90 0.61 -32.57
C LYS A 161 -11.60 2.03 -32.09
N SER A 162 -10.35 2.26 -31.67
CA SER A 162 -9.85 3.58 -31.29
C SER A 162 -10.65 4.29 -30.18
N ALA A 163 -11.28 3.51 -29.28
CA ALA A 163 -11.92 4.07 -28.10
C ALA A 163 -10.89 4.74 -27.19
N ARG A 164 -11.26 5.89 -26.60
CA ARG A 164 -10.47 6.56 -25.57
C ARG A 164 -11.24 6.52 -24.26
N LEU A 165 -10.55 6.08 -23.21
CA LEU A 165 -11.04 6.09 -21.84
C LEU A 165 -10.35 7.22 -21.08
N SER A 166 -11.12 7.99 -20.32
CA SER A 166 -10.57 9.08 -19.49
C SER A 166 -10.75 8.86 -17.99
N ASP A 167 -11.64 7.94 -17.58
CA ASP A 167 -11.99 7.73 -16.17
C ASP A 167 -12.24 6.26 -15.84
N ALA A 168 -11.43 5.37 -16.43
CA ALA A 168 -11.43 3.96 -16.07
C ALA A 168 -10.61 3.77 -14.79
N LYS A 169 -11.16 3.02 -13.84
CA LYS A 169 -10.49 2.62 -12.61
C LYS A 169 -9.99 1.18 -12.78
N ILE A 170 -8.91 0.85 -12.07
CA ILE A 170 -8.36 -0.52 -12.12
C ILE A 170 -9.40 -1.57 -11.69
N TYR A 171 -10.30 -1.20 -10.78
CA TYR A 171 -11.37 -2.06 -10.28
C TYR A 171 -12.57 -2.17 -11.24
N ASP A 172 -12.63 -1.40 -12.34
CA ASP A 172 -13.64 -1.57 -13.40
C ASP A 172 -13.33 -2.77 -14.32
N VAL A 173 -12.08 -3.25 -14.30
CA VAL A 173 -11.62 -4.34 -15.17
C VAL A 173 -12.37 -5.64 -14.88
N ALA A 174 -12.51 -6.02 -13.61
CA ALA A 174 -13.19 -7.25 -13.22
C ALA A 174 -14.68 -7.26 -13.61
N PRO A 175 -15.51 -6.26 -13.23
CA PRO A 175 -16.90 -6.14 -13.68
C PRO A 175 -17.04 -6.20 -15.21
N THR A 176 -16.14 -5.54 -15.94
CA THR A 176 -16.14 -5.55 -17.40
C THR A 176 -15.88 -6.95 -17.98
N ILE A 177 -14.92 -7.68 -17.42
CA ILE A 177 -14.62 -9.06 -17.83
C ILE A 177 -15.82 -9.97 -17.55
N LEU A 178 -16.42 -9.90 -16.36
CA LEU A 178 -17.60 -10.69 -16.01
C LEU A 178 -18.76 -10.46 -16.98
N HIS A 179 -19.02 -9.19 -17.34
CA HIS A 179 -20.03 -8.82 -18.33
C HIS A 179 -19.77 -9.44 -19.71
N ILE A 180 -18.51 -9.39 -20.18
CA ILE A 180 -18.10 -10.01 -21.46
C ILE A 180 -18.45 -11.50 -21.47
N PHE A 181 -18.16 -12.20 -20.38
CA PHE A 181 -18.41 -13.64 -20.26
C PHE A 181 -19.86 -14.00 -19.88
N GLY A 182 -20.75 -13.01 -19.71
CA GLY A 182 -22.15 -13.25 -19.32
C GLY A 182 -22.29 -13.77 -17.88
N VAL A 183 -21.31 -13.49 -17.03
CA VAL A 183 -21.33 -13.85 -15.60
C VAL A 183 -21.88 -12.67 -14.80
N ALA A 184 -22.79 -12.97 -13.86
CA ALA A 184 -23.35 -11.96 -12.97
C ALA A 184 -22.27 -11.32 -12.08
N ILE A 185 -22.32 -10.00 -11.94
CA ILE A 185 -21.34 -9.19 -11.20
C ILE A 185 -21.76 -9.15 -9.72
N PRO A 186 -20.89 -9.53 -8.78
CA PRO A 186 -21.18 -9.40 -7.35
C PRO A 186 -21.47 -7.94 -6.97
N THR A 187 -22.50 -7.73 -6.15
CA THR A 187 -22.95 -6.39 -5.71
C THR A 187 -21.97 -5.67 -4.79
N ASP A 188 -20.93 -6.34 -4.29
CA ASP A 188 -19.86 -5.76 -3.47
C ASP A 188 -18.63 -5.31 -4.27
N MET A 189 -18.64 -5.44 -5.60
CA MET A 189 -17.61 -4.84 -6.44
C MET A 189 -17.83 -3.33 -6.61
N ASP A 190 -16.81 -2.53 -6.29
CA ASP A 190 -16.87 -1.06 -6.44
C ASP A 190 -16.87 -0.59 -7.90
N GLY A 191 -16.37 -1.42 -8.82
CA GLY A 191 -16.20 -1.06 -10.22
C GLY A 191 -17.46 -1.20 -11.06
N ARG A 192 -17.46 -0.47 -12.18
CA ARG A 192 -18.52 -0.53 -13.19
C ARG A 192 -18.06 -1.27 -14.44
N VAL A 193 -19.02 -1.73 -15.24
CA VAL A 193 -18.74 -2.18 -16.61
C VAL A 193 -18.35 -0.97 -17.47
N LEU A 194 -17.19 -1.05 -18.11
CA LEU A 194 -16.69 -0.05 -19.07
C LEU A 194 -17.43 -0.14 -20.41
N ARG A 195 -18.74 0.12 -20.42
CA ARG A 195 -19.60 -0.02 -21.60
C ARG A 195 -19.09 0.76 -22.83
N GLU A 196 -18.40 1.87 -22.60
CA GLU A 196 -17.83 2.72 -23.63
C GLU A 196 -16.74 2.07 -24.48
N ILE A 197 -16.22 0.90 -24.08
CA ILE A 197 -15.27 0.12 -24.89
C ILE A 197 -15.96 -0.75 -25.94
N PHE A 198 -17.25 -1.02 -25.81
CA PHE A 198 -17.97 -1.90 -26.73
C PHE A 198 -18.41 -1.15 -27.98
N ASP A 199 -18.44 -1.86 -29.10
CA ASP A 199 -19.08 -1.35 -30.31
C ASP A 199 -20.59 -1.25 -30.07
N GLY A 200 -21.21 -0.11 -30.37
CA GLY A 200 -22.63 0.13 -30.05
C GLY A 200 -23.61 -0.80 -30.76
N THR A 201 -23.16 -1.54 -31.77
CA THR A 201 -23.95 -2.56 -32.48
C THR A 201 -23.67 -3.99 -32.00
N SER A 202 -22.70 -4.17 -31.10
CA SER A 202 -22.35 -5.48 -30.54
C SER A 202 -23.40 -5.99 -29.56
N GLU A 203 -23.47 -7.32 -29.44
CA GLU A 203 -24.32 -7.96 -28.43
C GLU A 203 -23.90 -7.56 -27.01
N LEU A 204 -22.60 -7.40 -26.75
CA LEU A 204 -22.08 -6.96 -25.45
C LEU A 204 -22.53 -5.54 -25.06
N ALA A 205 -22.65 -4.63 -26.02
CA ALA A 205 -23.16 -3.29 -25.76
C ALA A 205 -24.66 -3.29 -25.44
N MET A 206 -25.44 -4.14 -26.14
CA MET A 206 -26.88 -4.25 -25.97
C MET A 206 -27.30 -5.09 -24.76
N ARG A 207 -26.44 -6.01 -24.31
CA ARG A 207 -26.68 -6.85 -23.15
C ARG A 207 -26.85 -6.00 -21.87
N GLU A 208 -27.86 -6.31 -21.08
CA GLU A 208 -28.04 -5.72 -19.74
C GLU A 208 -26.95 -6.22 -18.77
N VAL A 209 -26.55 -5.37 -17.83
CA VAL A 209 -25.60 -5.83 -16.79
C VAL A 209 -26.37 -6.71 -15.79
N SER A 210 -25.90 -7.94 -15.61
CA SER A 210 -26.45 -8.84 -14.60
C SER A 210 -25.66 -8.72 -13.29
N TYR A 211 -26.38 -8.71 -12.16
CA TYR A 211 -25.79 -8.66 -10.83
C TYR A 211 -26.20 -9.86 -9.98
N SER A 212 -25.34 -10.24 -9.03
CA SER A 212 -25.59 -11.30 -8.06
C SER A 212 -25.24 -10.84 -6.65
N GLU A 213 -25.85 -11.48 -5.65
CA GLU A 213 -25.46 -11.28 -4.26
C GLU A 213 -23.98 -11.64 -4.06
N ALA A 214 -23.28 -10.79 -3.31
CA ALA A 214 -21.91 -11.03 -2.93
C ALA A 214 -21.80 -12.30 -2.07
N GLY A 215 -21.01 -13.28 -2.54
CA GLY A 215 -20.60 -14.40 -1.72
C GLY A 215 -19.57 -13.94 -0.70
N ARG A 216 -19.98 -13.31 0.40
CA ARG A 216 -19.04 -12.93 1.49
C ARG A 216 -18.69 -14.17 2.32
N PRO A 217 -17.45 -14.69 2.27
CA PRO A 217 -16.96 -15.47 3.39
C PRO A 217 -16.92 -14.57 4.64
N PRO A 218 -17.16 -15.10 5.85
CA PRO A 218 -17.13 -14.31 7.08
C PRO A 218 -15.80 -13.56 7.24
N LEU A 219 -15.84 -12.25 7.53
CA LEU A 219 -14.66 -11.41 7.83
C LEU A 219 -13.88 -11.88 9.07
N GLN A 220 -14.50 -12.72 9.90
CA GLN A 220 -13.84 -13.45 10.97
C GLN A 220 -13.47 -14.83 10.45
N THR A 221 -12.37 -14.93 9.71
CA THR A 221 -11.62 -16.18 9.78
C THR A 221 -11.04 -16.25 11.19
N PRO A 222 -11.30 -17.32 11.96
CA PRO A 222 -10.56 -17.53 13.19
C PRO A 222 -9.06 -17.44 12.88
N PRO A 223 -8.23 -16.95 13.82
CA PRO A 223 -6.78 -16.98 13.63
C PRO A 223 -6.39 -18.40 13.19
N PRO A 224 -5.49 -18.53 12.19
CA PRO A 224 -5.08 -19.84 11.70
C PRO A 224 -4.71 -20.72 12.88
N SER A 225 -5.23 -21.94 12.88
CA SER A 225 -4.90 -22.90 13.92
C SER A 225 -3.40 -23.22 13.88
N GLU A 226 -2.85 -23.79 14.95
CA GLU A 226 -1.47 -24.28 14.92
C GLU A 226 -1.26 -25.29 13.78
N GLU A 227 -2.30 -26.03 13.39
CA GLU A 227 -2.29 -26.91 12.22
C GLU A 227 -2.21 -26.15 10.89
N ASP A 228 -2.95 -25.05 10.73
CA ASP A 228 -2.87 -24.21 9.52
C ASP A 228 -1.48 -23.59 9.38
N ASP A 229 -0.92 -23.09 10.49
CA ASP A 229 0.45 -22.55 10.53
C ASP A 229 1.50 -23.62 10.18
N GLN A 230 1.30 -24.85 10.65
CA GLN A 230 2.18 -25.97 10.33
C GLN A 230 2.09 -26.35 8.85
N ARG A 231 0.88 -26.39 8.27
CA ARG A 231 0.66 -26.66 6.84
C ARG A 231 1.26 -25.57 5.95
N VAL A 232 1.11 -24.31 6.32
CA VAL A 232 1.74 -23.17 5.61
C VAL A 232 3.26 -23.28 5.70
N ARG A 233 3.84 -23.58 6.87
CA ARG A 233 5.29 -23.78 7.03
C ARG A 233 5.82 -24.95 6.21
N GLU A 234 5.13 -26.07 6.18
CA GLU A 234 5.51 -27.23 5.35
C GLU A 234 5.42 -26.93 3.86
N HIS A 235 4.37 -26.23 3.43
CA HIS A 235 4.24 -25.79 2.05
C HIS A 235 5.38 -24.84 1.65
N LEU A 236 5.71 -23.87 2.51
CA LEU A 236 6.81 -22.94 2.28
C LEU A 236 8.18 -23.64 2.30
N ARG A 237 8.39 -24.66 3.13
CA ARG A 237 9.59 -25.53 3.07
C ARG A 237 9.66 -26.30 1.75
N GLY A 238 8.53 -26.87 1.29
CA GLY A 238 8.46 -27.58 0.01
C GLY A 238 8.76 -26.67 -1.19
N LEU A 239 8.45 -25.38 -1.07
CA LEU A 239 8.79 -24.34 -2.05
C LEU A 239 10.20 -23.75 -1.85
N GLY A 240 10.93 -24.13 -0.80
CA GLY A 240 12.29 -23.66 -0.51
C GLY A 240 12.38 -22.27 0.11
N TYR A 241 11.28 -21.72 0.64
CA TYR A 241 11.25 -20.42 1.31
C TYR A 241 11.65 -20.48 2.80
N LEU A 242 11.63 -21.67 3.39
CA LEU A 242 12.04 -21.93 4.76
C LEU A 242 13.02 -23.11 4.78
N GLU A 243 14.06 -23.02 5.62
CA GLU A 243 14.97 -24.13 5.94
C GLU A 243 14.42 -25.04 7.05
#